data_AF-A0A7V9DDH2-F1
#
_entry.id   AF-A0A7V9DDH2-F1
#
_cell.length_a   1.000
_cell.length_b   1.000
_cell.length_c   1.000
_cell.angle_alpha   90.00
_cell.angle_beta   90.00
_cell.angle_gamma   90.00
#
_symmetry.space_group_name_H-M   'P 1'
#
loop_
_entity.id
_entity.type
_entity.pdbx_description
1 polymer ?
#
loop_
_entity_poly.entity_id
_entity_poly.type
_entity_poly.pdbx_seq_one_letter_code
_entity_poly.pdbx_strand_id
1 'polypeptide(L)' 'MFLFACVLERFMGLYASVNSFNQLTIASEQREEPLKTFPPRAGEQVLL' A
#
# COMPACT_ATOMS: atom_id res chain seq x y z
N MET A 1 8.21 -9.37 -7.74
CA MET A 1 7.43 -9.09 -6.51
C MET A 1 6.50 -7.87 -6.60
N PHE A 2 6.43 -7.17 -7.74
CA PHE A 2 5.54 -6.00 -7.89
C PHE A 2 4.05 -6.38 -7.93
N LEU A 3 3.67 -7.40 -8.72
CA LEU A 3 2.27 -7.83 -8.85
C LEU A 3 1.67 -8.29 -7.52
N PHE A 4 2.44 -9.03 -6.72
CA PHE A 4 2.00 -9.44 -5.39
C PHE A 4 1.76 -8.24 -4.46
N ALA A 5 2.64 -7.22 -4.52
CA ALA A 5 2.44 -5.98 -3.77
C ALA A 5 1.19 -5.21 -4.25
N CYS A 6 0.88 -5.21 -5.55
CA CYS A 6 -0.39 -4.64 -6.05
C CYS A 6 -1.61 -5.36 -5.48
N VAL A 7 -1.56 -6.69 -5.35
CA VAL A 7 -2.65 -7.45 -4.71
C VAL A 7 -2.74 -7.10 -3.22
N LEU A 8 -1.61 -7.06 -2.52
CA LEU A 8 -1.59 -6.70 -1.08
C LEU A 8 -2.10 -5.30 -0.81
N GLU A 9 -1.71 -4.31 -1.62
CA GLU A 9 -2.15 -2.91 -1.44
C GLU A 9 -3.68 -2.79 -1.51
N ARG A 10 -4.31 -3.45 -2.47
CA ARG A 10 -5.77 -3.46 -2.61
C ARG A 10 -6.45 -4.29 -1.53
N PHE A 11 -5.92 -5.49 -1.28
CA PHE A 11 -6.42 -6.40 -0.26
C PHE A 11 -6.44 -5.73 1.11
N MET A 12 -5.33 -5.12 1.53
CA MET A 12 -5.24 -4.41 2.81
C MET A 12 -6.15 -3.18 2.82
N GLY A 13 -6.29 -2.46 1.70
CA GLY A 13 -7.19 -1.30 1.59
C GLY A 13 -8.63 -1.61 1.98
N LEU A 14 -9.14 -2.80 1.60
CA LEU A 14 -10.50 -3.25 1.93
C LEU A 14 -10.75 -3.44 3.43
N TYR A 15 -9.71 -3.54 4.25
CA TYR A 15 -9.80 -3.65 5.71
C TYR A 15 -9.58 -2.32 6.44
N ALA A 16 -9.50 -1.20 5.74
CA ALA A 16 -9.43 0.11 6.38
C ALA A 16 -10.74 0.42 7.12
N SER A 17 -10.64 0.91 8.36
CA SER A 17 -11.79 1.41 9.12
C SER A 17 -12.25 2.77 8.58
N VAL A 18 -13.46 3.22 8.94
CA VAL A 18 -14.12 4.43 8.39
C VAL A 18 -13.24 5.69 8.45
N ASN A 19 -12.43 5.85 9.50
CA ASN A 19 -11.56 7.03 9.70
C ASN A 19 -10.07 6.67 9.63
N SER A 20 -9.72 5.68 8.83
CA SER A 20 -8.35 5.22 8.67
C SER A 20 -8.03 4.94 7.21
N PHE A 21 -6.75 4.94 6.90
CA PHE A 21 -6.25 4.54 5.60
C PHE A 21 -5.06 3.60 5.78
N ASN A 22 -4.83 2.76 4.77
CA ASN A 22 -3.68 1.90 4.68
C ASN A 22 -2.76 2.43 3.57
N GLN A 23 -1.45 2.40 3.80
CA GLN A 23 -0.45 2.75 2.80
C GLN A 23 0.63 1.67 2.77
N LEU A 24 0.86 1.09 1.59
CA LEU A 24 1.86 0.04 1.41
C LEU A 24 3.18 0.63 0.89
N THR A 25 4.28 0.30 1.56
CA THR A 25 5.65 0.62 1.13
C THR A 25 6.44 -0.66 0.94
N ILE A 26 7.04 -0.85 -0.24
CA ILE A 26 7.95 -1.95 -0.55
C ILE A 26 9.38 -1.49 -0.22
N ALA A 27 10.03 -2.13 0.75
CA ALA A 27 11.44 -1.97 1.05
C ALA A 27 12.23 -3.22 0.66
N SER A 28 13.53 -3.07 0.43
CA SER A 28 14.47 -4.17 0.18
C SER A 28 15.73 -3.93 0.98
N GLU A 29 16.28 -4.94 1.63
CA GLU A 29 17.56 -4.83 2.35
C GLU A 29 18.74 -4.49 1.42
N GLN A 30 18.56 -4.63 0.10
CA GLN A 30 19.57 -4.30 -0.91
C GLN A 30 19.72 -2.80 -1.17
N ARG A 31 18.77 -1.96 -0.71
CA ARG A 31 18.76 -0.50 -0.94
C ARG A 31 18.21 0.22 0.29
N GLU A 32 18.78 1.36 0.65
CA GLU A 32 18.21 2.18 1.75
C GLU A 32 16.85 2.80 1.38
N GLU A 33 16.66 3.15 0.11
CA GLU A 33 15.42 3.75 -0.34
C GLU A 33 14.32 2.72 -0.63
N PRO A 34 13.05 3.03 -0.34
CA PRO A 34 11.94 2.18 -0.68
C PRO A 34 11.85 1.99 -2.20
N LEU A 35 11.63 0.75 -2.64
CA LEU A 35 11.43 0.42 -4.05
C LEU A 35 10.17 1.09 -4.62
N LYS A 36 9.12 1.19 -3.79
CA LYS A 36 7.88 1.88 -4.14
C LYS A 36 7.04 2.14 -2.90
N THR A 37 6.49 3.34 -2.82
CA THR A 37 5.38 3.67 -1.93
C THR A 37 4.10 3.81 -2.76
N PHE A 38 3.05 3.07 -2.40
CA PHE A 38 1.74 3.20 -3.01
C PHE A 38 0.99 4.41 -2.42
N PRO A 39 0.01 4.97 -3.14
CA PRO A 39 -0.80 6.03 -2.57
C PRO A 39 -1.64 5.49 -1.38
N PRO A 40 -1.96 6.34 -0.39
CA PRO A 40 -2.81 5.95 0.73
C PRO A 40 -4.22 5.57 0.24
N ARG A 41 -4.82 4.56 0.88
CA ARG A 41 -6.11 3.98 0.47
C ARG A 41 -7.05 3.79 1.65
N ALA A 42 -8.31 4.19 1.49
CA ALA A 42 -9.42 3.88 2.38
C ALA A 42 -10.46 3.04 1.63
N GLY A 43 -10.49 1.73 1.85
CA GLY A 43 -11.34 0.82 1.08
C GLY A 43 -10.88 0.74 -0.39
N GLU A 44 -11.78 0.97 -1.33
CA GLU A 44 -11.44 1.06 -2.77
C GLU A 44 -11.00 2.48 -3.19
N GLN A 45 -11.09 3.48 -2.31
CA GLN A 45 -10.75 4.86 -2.62
C GLN A 45 -9.27 5.16 -2.37
N VAL A 46 -8.60 5.74 -3.37
CA VAL A 46 -7.27 6.34 -3.21
C VAL A 46 -7.42 7.76 -2.65
N LEU A 47 -6.64 8.09 -1.64
CA LEU A 47 -6.62 9.42 -1.03
C LEU A 47 -5.55 10.29 -1.70
N LEU A 48 -5.89 11.57 -1.95
CA LEU A 48 -5.05 12.59 -2.59
C LEU A 48 -4.27 13.41 -1.57
#